data_AF-A0A1B1BNP3-F1
#
_entry.id   AF-A0A1B1BNP3-F1
#
_cell.length_a   1.000
_cell.length_b   1.000
_cell.length_c   1.000
_cell.angle_alpha   90.00
_cell.angle_beta   90.00
_cell.angle_gamma   90.00
#
_symmetry.space_group_name_H-M   'P 1'
#
loop_
_entity.id
_entity.type
_entity.pdbx_description
1 polymer ?
#
loop_
_entity_poly.entity_id
_entity_poly.type
_entity_poly.pdbx_seq_one_letter_code
_entity_poly.pdbx_strand_id
1 'polypeptide(L)'
;MRPEPVTLERNPISPAAPLGRPVKDIILTIITGYDAVTLREKVDLPAAAERLDDLGKLRSLSALNEKVTLLRLLDRLDEAFEIANQALRQARFTGDRQDFVLCRIRRAQVMQFQGKLEEAAAELTQCVLESETHEWNLTAAFARETRGKVQFEQDELEGALTDFTAAVFLREKAGASPDELESALIAVAVVESFIGERRTDR
;
A
#
# COMPACT_ATOMS: atom_id res chain seq x y z
N MET A 1 -20.48 55.46 24.07
CA MET A 1 -20.73 54.06 23.66
C MET A 1 -19.60 53.66 22.72
N ARG A 2 -18.60 52.91 23.21
CA ARG A 2 -17.49 52.33 22.42
C ARG A 2 -17.64 50.81 22.48
N PRO A 3 -17.45 50.06 21.38
CA PRO A 3 -17.58 48.61 21.41
C PRO A 3 -16.34 47.97 22.08
N GLU A 4 -16.57 46.92 22.86
CA GLU A 4 -15.53 46.10 23.47
C GLU A 4 -14.79 45.24 22.42
N PRO A 5 -13.50 44.95 22.61
CA PRO A 5 -12.74 44.11 21.69
C PRO A 5 -13.08 42.62 21.90
N VAL A 6 -13.55 41.97 20.84
CA VAL A 6 -13.72 40.51 20.75
C VAL A 6 -12.34 39.86 20.91
N THR A 7 -12.16 39.10 21.99
CA THR A 7 -10.95 38.31 22.22
C THR A 7 -11.09 37.02 21.41
N LEU A 8 -10.38 36.93 20.29
CA LEU A 8 -10.24 35.69 19.53
C LEU A 8 -9.33 34.74 20.32
N GLU A 9 -9.94 33.78 21.03
CA GLU A 9 -9.22 32.62 21.55
C GLU A 9 -8.57 31.87 20.39
N ARG A 10 -7.23 31.88 20.39
CA ARG A 10 -6.43 31.05 19.49
C ARG A 10 -6.58 29.60 19.92
N ASN A 11 -7.30 28.83 19.12
CA ASN A 11 -7.34 27.38 19.22
C ASN A 11 -5.90 26.82 19.14
N PRO A 12 -5.43 25.99 20.08
CA PRO A 12 -4.08 25.46 20.02
C PRO A 12 -3.96 24.52 18.82
N ILE A 13 -2.99 24.84 17.96
CA ILE A 13 -2.53 23.98 16.86
C ILE A 13 -2.14 22.63 17.47
N SER A 14 -2.85 21.57 17.05
CA SER A 14 -2.44 20.19 17.32
C SER A 14 -1.01 19.99 16.81
N PRO A 15 -0.09 19.38 17.57
CA PRO A 15 1.29 19.27 17.14
C PRO A 15 1.39 18.30 15.96
N ALA A 16 1.58 18.85 14.76
CA ALA A 16 1.93 18.11 13.57
C ALA A 16 3.02 17.07 13.89
N ALA A 17 2.82 15.83 13.46
CA ALA A 17 3.76 14.75 13.67
C ALA A 17 5.17 15.17 13.17
N PRO A 18 6.25 14.86 13.91
CA PRO A 18 7.58 15.37 13.59
C PRO A 18 8.02 14.88 12.20
N LEU A 19 8.51 15.82 11.38
CA LEU A 19 9.02 15.68 10.01
C LEU A 19 10.25 14.76 9.84
N GLY A 20 10.46 13.77 10.71
CA GLY A 20 11.66 12.92 10.76
C GLY A 20 11.41 11.41 10.85
N ARG A 21 10.16 10.93 10.88
CA ARG A 21 9.89 9.49 10.82
C ARG A 21 9.99 8.98 9.37
N PRO A 22 10.62 7.82 9.13
CA PRO A 22 10.53 7.13 7.84
C PRO A 22 9.07 6.98 7.42
N VAL A 23 8.76 7.20 6.13
CA VAL A 23 7.40 7.05 5.58
C VAL A 23 6.80 5.67 5.91
N LYS A 24 7.64 4.64 5.95
CA LYS A 24 7.28 3.27 6.35
C LYS A 24 6.69 3.23 7.77
N ASP A 25 7.30 3.95 8.72
CA ASP A 25 6.91 3.94 10.13
C ASP A 25 5.59 4.70 10.36
N ILE A 26 5.27 5.67 9.50
CA ILE A 26 4.01 6.43 9.58
C ILE A 26 2.85 5.57 9.05
N ILE A 27 3.05 4.89 7.91
CA ILE A 27 2.02 4.02 7.33
C ILE A 27 1.74 2.82 8.27
N LEU A 28 2.76 2.29 8.95
CA LEU A 28 2.61 1.24 9.97
C LEU A 28 1.74 1.66 11.16
N THR A 29 1.70 2.96 11.51
CA THR A 29 0.79 3.45 12.57
C THR A 29 -0.65 3.68 12.11
N ILE A 30 -0.88 3.78 10.79
CA ILE A 30 -2.20 4.02 10.20
C ILE A 30 -2.93 2.70 9.92
N ILE A 31 -2.20 1.66 9.52
CA ILE A 31 -2.76 0.31 9.33
C ILE A 31 -2.75 -0.39 10.68
N THR A 32 -3.94 -0.62 11.25
CA THR A 32 -4.11 -1.21 12.58
C THR A 32 -4.28 -2.73 12.54
N GLY A 33 -4.25 -3.32 11.35
CA GLY A 33 -4.39 -4.76 11.12
C GLY A 33 -5.00 -5.06 9.75
N TYR A 34 -5.47 -6.30 9.58
CA TYR A 34 -6.09 -6.77 8.33
C TYR A 34 -7.44 -7.42 8.59
N ASP A 35 -8.32 -7.36 7.60
CA ASP A 35 -9.54 -8.14 7.55
C ASP A 35 -9.22 -9.56 7.07
N ALA A 36 -9.61 -10.57 7.85
CA ALA A 36 -9.28 -11.97 7.57
C ALA A 36 -10.15 -12.59 6.46
N VAL A 37 -11.20 -11.90 6.01
CA VAL A 37 -12.06 -12.35 4.91
C VAL A 37 -11.61 -11.72 3.60
N THR A 38 -11.23 -10.45 3.62
CA THR A 38 -10.91 -9.72 2.37
C THR A 38 -9.41 -9.45 2.18
N LEU A 39 -8.57 -9.74 3.17
CA LEU A 39 -7.14 -9.37 3.20
C LEU A 39 -6.87 -7.86 3.02
N ARG A 40 -7.88 -7.02 3.27
CA ARG A 40 -7.76 -5.56 3.16
C ARG A 40 -7.30 -4.97 4.48
N GLU A 41 -6.60 -3.84 4.40
CA GLU A 41 -6.14 -3.12 5.57
C GLU A 41 -7.31 -2.62 6.44
N LYS A 42 -7.20 -2.75 7.76
CA LYS A 42 -7.97 -1.99 8.74
C LYS A 42 -7.22 -0.69 9.01
N VAL A 43 -7.92 0.44 8.90
CA VAL A 43 -7.29 1.76 8.79
C VAL A 43 -7.82 2.71 9.86
N ASP A 44 -6.91 3.42 10.52
CA ASP A 44 -7.22 4.65 11.25
C ASP A 44 -7.46 5.78 10.24
N LEU A 45 -8.73 5.97 9.85
CA LEU A 45 -9.12 6.96 8.84
C LEU A 45 -8.79 8.41 9.27
N PRO A 46 -9.04 8.84 10.52
CA PRO A 46 -8.59 10.15 11.00
C PRO A 46 -7.09 10.37 10.84
N ALA A 47 -6.25 9.42 11.27
CA ALA A 47 -4.80 9.54 11.16
C ALA A 47 -4.32 9.58 9.69
N ALA A 48 -4.96 8.80 8.82
CA ALA A 48 -4.69 8.84 7.38
C ALA A 48 -5.03 10.19 6.75
N ALA A 49 -6.17 10.79 7.13
CA ALA A 49 -6.60 12.10 6.65
C ALA A 49 -5.68 13.22 7.14
N GLU A 50 -5.33 13.23 8.43
CA GLU A 50 -4.39 14.19 9.00
C GLU A 50 -3.03 14.13 8.29
N ARG A 51 -2.51 12.92 8.08
CA ARG A 51 -1.23 12.74 7.38
C ARG A 51 -1.30 13.22 5.92
N LEU A 52 -2.42 13.00 5.24
CA LEU A 52 -2.62 13.48 3.88
C LEU A 52 -2.62 15.02 3.82
N ASP A 53 -3.23 15.67 4.81
CA ASP A 53 -3.24 17.13 4.95
C ASP A 53 -1.83 17.68 5.25
N ASP A 54 -1.06 17.01 6.12
CA ASP A 54 0.35 17.35 6.41
C ASP A 54 1.24 17.33 5.16
N LEU A 55 1.03 16.34 4.27
CA LEU A 55 1.76 16.28 3.00
C LEU A 55 1.39 17.45 2.06
N GLY A 56 0.20 18.02 2.23
CA GLY A 56 -0.26 19.25 1.59
C GLY A 56 0.07 19.33 0.10
N LYS A 57 0.89 20.32 -0.29
CA LYS A 57 1.27 20.56 -1.70
C LYS A 57 2.61 19.94 -2.10
N LEU A 58 3.23 19.12 -1.26
CA LEU A 58 4.51 18.47 -1.58
C LEU A 58 4.40 17.59 -2.83
N ARG A 59 5.45 17.62 -3.66
CA ARG A 59 5.53 16.92 -4.97
C ARG A 59 6.82 16.13 -5.16
N SER A 60 7.55 15.84 -4.09
CA SER A 60 8.66 14.87 -4.18
C SER A 60 8.07 13.49 -4.54
N LEU A 61 8.86 12.64 -5.20
CA LEU A 61 8.40 11.30 -5.57
C LEU A 61 7.94 10.51 -4.32
N SER A 62 8.69 10.64 -3.23
CA SER A 62 8.32 10.08 -1.93
C SER A 62 6.96 10.59 -1.43
N ALA A 63 6.72 11.91 -1.47
CA ALA A 63 5.44 12.48 -1.03
C ALA A 63 4.27 12.06 -1.94
N LEU A 64 4.49 11.98 -3.26
CA LEU A 64 3.46 11.48 -4.18
C LEU A 64 3.13 10.01 -3.89
N ASN A 65 4.14 9.16 -3.69
CA ASN A 65 3.92 7.75 -3.37
C ASN A 65 3.18 7.54 -2.04
N GLU A 66 3.48 8.36 -1.03
CA GLU A 66 2.75 8.34 0.24
C GLU A 66 1.30 8.79 0.06
N LYS A 67 1.05 9.86 -0.71
CA LYS A 67 -0.30 10.32 -1.06
C LYS A 67 -1.11 9.25 -1.77
N VAL A 68 -0.53 8.51 -2.73
CA VAL A 68 -1.21 7.39 -3.41
C VAL A 68 -1.73 6.40 -2.37
N THR A 69 -0.88 6.01 -1.42
CA THR A 69 -1.27 5.06 -0.37
C THR A 69 -2.36 5.63 0.53
N LEU A 70 -2.22 6.85 1.03
CA LEU A 70 -3.22 7.46 1.92
C LEU A 70 -4.57 7.67 1.23
N LEU A 71 -4.56 8.16 -0.01
CA LEU A 71 -5.79 8.33 -0.80
C LEU A 71 -6.49 6.99 -1.05
N ARG A 72 -5.74 5.91 -1.32
CA ARG A 72 -6.30 4.55 -1.42
C ARG A 72 -6.94 4.11 -0.11
N LEU A 73 -6.24 4.29 1.01
CA LEU A 73 -6.74 3.89 2.33
C LEU A 73 -7.99 4.69 2.75
N LEU A 74 -8.13 5.92 2.27
CA LEU A 74 -9.31 6.79 2.46
C LEU A 74 -10.41 6.56 1.41
N ASP A 75 -10.28 5.56 0.55
CA ASP A 75 -11.20 5.25 -0.55
C ASP A 75 -11.42 6.40 -1.57
N ARG A 76 -10.44 7.31 -1.68
CA ARG A 76 -10.39 8.40 -2.67
C ARG A 76 -9.70 7.93 -3.95
N LEU A 77 -10.25 6.88 -4.56
CA LEU A 77 -9.54 6.07 -5.55
C LEU A 77 -9.20 6.80 -6.85
N ASP A 78 -10.09 7.64 -7.37
CA ASP A 78 -9.83 8.40 -8.61
C ASP A 78 -8.69 9.39 -8.43
N GLU A 79 -8.66 10.07 -7.28
CA GLU A 79 -7.57 10.97 -6.93
C GLU A 79 -6.26 10.20 -6.69
N ALA A 80 -6.32 9.05 -6.01
CA ALA A 80 -5.18 8.16 -5.83
C ALA A 80 -4.59 7.75 -7.19
N PHE A 81 -5.44 7.46 -8.17
CA PHE A 81 -5.03 7.06 -9.51
C PHE A 81 -4.35 8.21 -10.27
N GLU A 82 -4.89 9.42 -10.18
CA GLU A 82 -4.27 10.61 -10.77
C GLU A 82 -2.90 10.91 -10.17
N ILE A 83 -2.76 10.81 -8.84
CA ILE A 83 -1.48 10.98 -8.16
C ILE A 83 -0.51 9.85 -8.51
N ALA A 84 -0.97 8.61 -8.66
CA ALA A 84 -0.14 7.49 -9.09
C ALA A 84 0.41 7.70 -10.52
N ASN A 85 -0.40 8.22 -11.43
CA ASN A 85 0.04 8.60 -12.78
C ASN A 85 1.05 9.76 -12.77
N GLN A 86 0.95 10.69 -11.80
CA GLN A 86 1.96 11.73 -11.61
C GLN A 86 3.28 11.14 -11.09
N ALA A 87 3.24 10.29 -10.07
CA ALA A 87 4.42 9.61 -9.52
C ALA A 87 5.15 8.78 -10.58
N LEU A 88 4.41 8.03 -11.39
CA LEU A 88 4.96 7.22 -12.47
C LEU A 88 5.69 8.06 -13.53
N ARG A 89 5.08 9.19 -13.94
CA ARG A 89 5.72 10.14 -14.86
C ARG A 89 7.01 10.68 -14.26
N GLN A 90 7.00 11.06 -12.99
CA GLN A 90 8.18 11.59 -12.30
C GLN A 90 9.29 10.55 -12.20
N ALA A 91 9.01 9.31 -11.78
CA ALA A 91 9.98 8.22 -11.70
C ALA A 91 10.62 7.89 -13.06
N ARG A 92 9.85 8.00 -14.15
CA ARG A 92 10.39 7.82 -15.51
C ARG A 92 11.48 8.85 -15.86
N PHE A 93 11.42 10.05 -15.30
CA PHE A 93 12.41 11.10 -15.55
C PHE A 93 13.61 11.07 -14.57
N THR A 94 13.48 10.44 -13.40
CA THR A 94 14.60 10.32 -12.45
C THR A 94 15.62 9.25 -12.86
N GLY A 95 15.23 8.29 -13.71
CA GLY A 95 16.10 7.24 -14.24
C GLY A 95 16.31 6.05 -13.30
N ASP A 96 15.73 6.08 -12.09
CA ASP A 96 15.75 4.95 -11.18
C ASP A 96 14.67 3.93 -11.58
N ARG A 97 15.12 2.79 -12.08
CA ARG A 97 14.27 1.71 -12.59
C ARG A 97 13.51 1.00 -11.46
N GLN A 98 14.11 0.88 -10.27
CA GLN A 98 13.45 0.24 -9.14
C GLN A 98 12.31 1.13 -8.61
N ASP A 99 12.54 2.44 -8.51
CA ASP A 99 11.50 3.40 -8.15
C ASP A 99 10.34 3.42 -9.17
N PHE A 100 10.67 3.31 -10.46
CA PHE A 100 9.64 3.19 -11.50
C PHE A 100 8.76 1.96 -11.31
N VAL A 101 9.35 0.79 -11.00
CA VAL A 101 8.60 -0.44 -10.68
C VAL A 101 7.76 -0.26 -9.41
N LEU A 102 8.30 0.35 -8.36
CA LEU A 102 7.55 0.62 -7.13
C LEU A 102 6.32 1.52 -7.37
N CYS A 103 6.44 2.53 -8.25
CA CYS A 103 5.31 3.37 -8.64
C CYS A 103 4.23 2.56 -9.38
N ARG A 104 4.63 1.64 -10.25
CA ARG A 104 3.71 0.74 -10.97
C ARG A 104 2.96 -0.18 -10.01
N ILE A 105 3.64 -0.77 -9.03
CA ILE A 105 3.02 -1.62 -8.00
C ILE A 105 1.97 -0.82 -7.21
N ARG A 106 2.29 0.39 -6.75
CA ARG A 106 1.33 1.25 -6.02
C ARG A 106 0.13 1.64 -6.89
N ARG A 107 0.35 1.93 -8.17
CA ARG A 107 -0.74 2.19 -9.12
C ARG A 107 -1.65 0.97 -9.31
N ALA A 108 -1.06 -0.23 -9.38
CA ALA A 108 -1.82 -1.47 -9.45
C ALA A 108 -2.63 -1.74 -8.17
N GLN A 109 -2.15 -1.36 -6.98
CA GLN A 109 -2.97 -1.37 -5.75
C GLN A 109 -4.20 -0.46 -5.88
N VAL A 110 -4.07 0.71 -6.50
CA VAL A 110 -5.25 1.57 -6.75
C VAL A 110 -6.20 0.90 -7.74
N MET A 111 -5.69 0.30 -8.82
CA MET A 111 -6.50 -0.44 -9.79
C MET A 111 -7.26 -1.60 -9.13
N GLN A 112 -6.62 -2.35 -8.25
CA GLN A 112 -7.26 -3.41 -7.44
C GLN A 112 -8.47 -2.85 -6.70
N PHE A 113 -8.29 -1.76 -5.93
CA PHE A 113 -9.38 -1.17 -5.15
C PHE A 113 -10.49 -0.56 -6.03
N GLN A 114 -10.16 -0.13 -7.26
CA GLN A 114 -11.15 0.26 -8.27
C GLN A 114 -11.89 -0.93 -8.91
N GLY A 115 -11.59 -2.17 -8.53
CA GLY A 115 -12.16 -3.39 -9.11
C GLY A 115 -11.58 -3.77 -10.48
N LYS A 116 -10.50 -3.10 -10.91
CA LYS A 116 -9.81 -3.35 -12.19
C LYS A 116 -8.82 -4.50 -12.05
N LEU A 117 -9.32 -5.66 -11.64
CA LEU A 117 -8.49 -6.78 -11.19
C LEU A 117 -7.61 -7.37 -12.30
N GLU A 118 -8.14 -7.54 -13.52
CA GLU A 118 -7.38 -8.07 -14.66
C GLU A 118 -6.20 -7.16 -15.04
N GLU A 119 -6.45 -5.84 -15.08
CA GLU A 119 -5.45 -4.82 -15.42
C GLU A 119 -4.36 -4.74 -14.34
N ALA A 120 -4.76 -4.81 -13.06
CA ALA A 120 -3.83 -4.87 -11.94
C ALA A 120 -2.96 -6.13 -12.02
N ALA A 121 -3.55 -7.31 -12.26
CA ALA A 121 -2.83 -8.58 -12.35
C ALA A 121 -1.81 -8.59 -13.50
N ALA A 122 -2.18 -8.05 -14.66
CA ALA A 122 -1.30 -7.93 -15.82
C ALA A 122 -0.09 -7.02 -15.52
N GLU A 123 -0.34 -5.85 -14.95
CA GLU A 123 0.72 -4.89 -14.56
C GLU A 123 1.67 -5.51 -13.53
N LEU A 124 1.11 -6.15 -12.49
CA LEU A 124 1.88 -6.75 -11.40
C LEU A 124 2.72 -7.94 -11.87
N THR A 125 2.23 -8.73 -12.83
CA THR A 125 3.03 -9.82 -13.42
C THR A 125 4.30 -9.30 -14.07
N GLN A 126 4.23 -8.17 -14.75
CA GLN A 126 5.42 -7.51 -15.31
C GLN A 126 6.34 -6.96 -14.22
N CYS A 127 5.78 -6.37 -13.15
CA CYS A 127 6.57 -5.88 -12.01
C CYS A 127 7.30 -7.02 -11.29
N VAL A 128 6.65 -8.17 -11.08
CA VAL A 128 7.26 -9.38 -10.50
C VAL A 128 8.44 -9.82 -11.35
N LEU A 129 8.23 -10.03 -12.66
CA LEU A 129 9.28 -10.49 -13.57
C LEU A 129 10.49 -9.55 -13.58
N GLU A 130 10.23 -8.24 -13.69
CA GLU A 130 11.28 -7.22 -13.74
C GLU A 130 12.07 -7.15 -12.44
N SER A 131 11.40 -7.16 -11.29
CA SER A 131 12.07 -7.09 -9.98
C SER A 131 12.85 -8.36 -9.64
N GLU A 132 12.36 -9.54 -10.02
CA GLU A 132 13.09 -10.81 -9.85
C GLU A 132 14.31 -10.90 -10.78
N THR A 133 14.19 -10.44 -12.03
CA THR A 133 15.32 -10.38 -12.98
C THR A 133 16.46 -9.51 -12.46
N HIS A 134 16.14 -8.44 -11.74
CA HIS A 134 17.11 -7.53 -11.15
C HIS A 134 17.47 -7.84 -9.68
N GLU A 135 16.95 -8.95 -9.14
CA GLU A 135 17.17 -9.38 -7.74
C GLU A 135 16.78 -8.34 -6.68
N TRP A 136 15.81 -7.47 -6.98
CA TRP A 136 15.26 -6.50 -6.02
C TRP A 136 14.29 -7.19 -5.07
N ASN A 137 14.80 -8.03 -4.17
CA ASN A 137 13.99 -8.95 -3.35
C ASN A 137 12.80 -8.28 -2.64
N LEU A 138 12.99 -7.10 -2.02
CA LEU A 138 11.91 -6.39 -1.34
C LEU A 138 10.86 -5.83 -2.33
N THR A 139 11.28 -5.37 -3.51
CA THR A 139 10.37 -4.93 -4.57
C THR A 139 9.59 -6.12 -5.14
N ALA A 140 10.26 -7.25 -5.36
CA ALA A 140 9.63 -8.48 -5.81
C ALA A 140 8.62 -9.00 -4.79
N ALA A 141 8.97 -9.00 -3.50
CA ALA A 141 8.05 -9.36 -2.42
C ALA A 141 6.80 -8.47 -2.41
N PHE A 142 6.98 -7.15 -2.59
CA PHE A 142 5.85 -6.21 -2.64
C PHE A 142 4.96 -6.42 -3.87
N ALA A 143 5.55 -6.69 -5.03
CA ALA A 143 4.81 -7.01 -6.25
C ALA A 143 4.02 -8.33 -6.09
N ARG A 144 4.67 -9.37 -5.56
CA ARG A 144 4.08 -10.69 -5.28
C ARG A 144 2.92 -10.58 -4.30
N GLU A 145 3.10 -9.95 -3.14
CA GLU A 145 2.01 -9.79 -2.18
C GLU A 145 0.84 -9.01 -2.78
N THR A 146 1.11 -7.95 -3.54
CA THR A 146 0.03 -7.18 -4.18
C THR A 146 -0.71 -8.03 -5.21
N ARG A 147 -0.01 -8.82 -6.03
CA ARG A 147 -0.65 -9.71 -7.00
C ARG A 147 -1.42 -10.84 -6.33
N GLY A 148 -0.91 -11.38 -5.23
CA GLY A 148 -1.61 -12.37 -4.42
C GLY A 148 -2.94 -11.84 -3.89
N LYS A 149 -3.00 -10.57 -3.45
CA LYS A 149 -4.28 -9.94 -3.04
C LYS A 149 -5.26 -9.79 -4.22
N VAL A 150 -4.77 -9.41 -5.39
CA VAL A 150 -5.60 -9.36 -6.61
C VAL A 150 -6.16 -10.74 -6.97
N GLN A 151 -5.31 -11.77 -6.97
CA GLN A 151 -5.70 -13.16 -7.24
C GLN A 151 -6.70 -13.68 -6.22
N PHE A 152 -6.52 -13.36 -4.94
CA PHE A 152 -7.46 -13.69 -3.88
C PHE A 152 -8.83 -13.05 -4.12
N GLU A 153 -8.88 -11.77 -4.50
CA GLU A 153 -10.14 -11.09 -4.88
C GLU A 153 -10.78 -11.66 -6.16
N GLN A 154 -9.99 -12.31 -7.03
CA GLN A 154 -10.47 -13.04 -8.22
C GLN A 154 -10.86 -14.50 -7.93
N ASP A 155 -10.76 -14.95 -6.69
CA ASP A 155 -10.97 -16.34 -6.27
C ASP A 155 -9.92 -17.36 -6.78
N GLU A 156 -8.77 -16.88 -7.26
CA GLU A 156 -7.64 -17.69 -7.76
C GLU A 156 -6.70 -18.07 -6.61
N LEU A 157 -7.21 -18.87 -5.66
CA LEU A 157 -6.56 -19.13 -4.37
C LEU A 157 -5.18 -19.77 -4.48
N GLU A 158 -4.99 -20.74 -5.37
CA GLU A 158 -3.69 -21.42 -5.53
C GLU A 158 -2.61 -20.45 -6.05
N GLY A 159 -3.01 -19.53 -6.93
CA GLY A 159 -2.16 -18.44 -7.40
C GLY A 159 -1.80 -17.50 -6.25
N ALA A 160 -2.81 -17.08 -5.48
CA ALA A 160 -2.62 -16.20 -4.33
C ALA A 160 -1.66 -16.80 -3.29
N LEU A 161 -1.85 -18.07 -2.94
CA LEU A 161 -0.98 -18.79 -2.00
C LEU A 161 0.47 -18.85 -2.49
N THR A 162 0.67 -19.12 -3.78
CA THR A 162 2.00 -19.14 -4.40
C THR A 162 2.69 -17.79 -4.24
N ASP A 163 1.98 -16.69 -4.50
CA ASP A 163 2.54 -15.35 -4.40
C ASP A 163 2.81 -14.89 -2.97
N PHE A 164 1.91 -15.17 -2.02
CA PHE A 164 2.15 -14.84 -0.61
C PHE A 164 3.33 -15.61 -0.03
N THR A 165 3.44 -16.91 -0.34
CA THR A 165 4.58 -17.73 0.09
C THR A 165 5.90 -17.22 -0.49
N ALA A 166 5.92 -16.85 -1.78
CA ALA A 166 7.09 -16.24 -2.41
C ALA A 166 7.45 -14.89 -1.77
N ALA A 167 6.45 -14.08 -1.41
CA ALA A 167 6.68 -12.81 -0.74
C ALA A 167 7.30 -12.97 0.66
N VAL A 168 6.88 -13.99 1.43
CA VAL A 168 7.52 -14.34 2.72
C VAL A 168 8.98 -14.69 2.50
N PHE A 169 9.27 -15.65 1.60
CA PHE A 169 10.63 -16.09 1.32
C PHE A 169 11.56 -14.96 0.87
N LEU A 170 11.08 -14.08 -0.01
CA LEU A 170 11.85 -12.93 -0.51
C LEU A 170 12.17 -11.92 0.60
N ARG A 171 11.25 -11.72 1.56
CA ARG A 171 11.48 -10.86 2.73
C ARG A 171 12.46 -11.49 3.71
N GLU A 172 12.35 -12.78 3.97
CA GLU A 172 13.34 -13.51 4.79
C GLU A 172 14.74 -13.43 4.18
N LYS A 173 14.86 -13.63 2.85
CA LYS A 173 16.13 -13.46 2.12
C LYS A 173 16.70 -12.04 2.25
N ALA A 174 15.84 -11.03 2.41
CA ALA A 174 16.22 -9.65 2.63
C ALA A 174 16.48 -9.28 4.11
N GLY A 175 16.36 -10.23 5.03
CA GLY A 175 16.61 -10.03 6.46
C GLY A 175 15.46 -9.34 7.21
N ALA A 176 14.22 -9.47 6.72
CA ALA A 176 13.05 -8.93 7.39
C ALA A 176 12.87 -9.54 8.80
N SER A 177 12.50 -8.69 9.76
CA SER A 177 12.10 -9.09 11.10
C SER A 177 10.73 -9.81 11.11
N PRO A 178 10.38 -10.54 12.19
CA PRO A 178 9.08 -11.20 12.29
C PRO A 178 7.89 -10.23 12.07
N ASP A 179 7.96 -9.02 12.62
CA ASP A 179 6.91 -8.00 12.45
C ASP A 179 6.76 -7.57 10.99
N GLU A 180 7.85 -7.56 10.21
CA GLU A 180 7.83 -7.24 8.78
C GLU A 180 7.32 -8.41 7.91
N LEU A 181 7.27 -9.62 8.46
CA LEU A 181 6.72 -10.81 7.81
C LEU A 181 5.24 -11.02 8.15
N GLU A 182 4.76 -10.46 9.26
CA GLU A 182 3.43 -10.73 9.84
C GLU A 182 2.30 -10.62 8.81
N SER A 183 2.21 -9.50 8.08
CA SER A 183 1.17 -9.29 7.05
C SER A 183 1.14 -10.40 6.00
N ALA A 184 2.32 -10.83 5.53
CA ALA A 184 2.42 -11.86 4.50
C ALA A 184 2.09 -13.25 5.05
N LEU A 185 2.49 -13.54 6.29
CA LEU A 185 2.15 -14.80 6.97
C LEU A 185 0.65 -14.91 7.27
N ILE A 186 0.00 -13.81 7.69
CA ILE A 186 -1.46 -13.75 7.85
C ILE A 186 -2.14 -14.05 6.52
N ALA A 187 -1.67 -13.45 5.42
CA ALA A 187 -2.22 -13.69 4.10
C ALA A 187 -2.11 -15.16 3.68
N VAL A 188 -0.95 -15.82 3.92
CA VAL A 188 -0.79 -17.27 3.70
C VAL A 188 -1.83 -18.06 4.49
N ALA A 189 -1.91 -17.84 5.81
CA ALA A 189 -2.80 -18.60 6.68
C ALA A 189 -4.28 -18.45 6.30
N VAL A 190 -4.70 -17.23 5.92
CA VAL A 190 -6.06 -16.97 5.43
C VAL A 190 -6.33 -17.76 4.17
N VAL A 191 -5.47 -17.68 3.14
CA VAL A 191 -5.70 -18.39 1.87
C VAL A 191 -5.73 -19.91 2.09
N GLU A 192 -4.86 -20.45 2.94
CA GLU A 192 -4.88 -21.86 3.30
C GLU A 192 -6.20 -22.30 3.94
N SER A 193 -6.80 -21.47 4.82
CA SER A 193 -8.12 -21.73 5.40
C SER A 193 -9.20 -21.85 4.33
N PHE A 194 -9.27 -20.88 3.41
CA PHE A 194 -10.25 -20.89 2.32
C PHE A 194 -10.07 -22.11 1.39
N ILE A 195 -8.83 -22.50 1.07
CA ILE A 195 -8.56 -23.72 0.29
C ILE A 195 -9.05 -24.96 1.05
N GLY A 196 -8.80 -25.02 2.37
CA GLY A 196 -9.23 -26.11 3.24
C GLY A 196 -10.75 -26.28 3.25
N GLU A 197 -11.48 -25.18 3.49
CA GLU A 197 -12.96 -25.15 3.51
C GLU A 197 -13.55 -25.63 2.17
N ARG A 198 -12.99 -25.19 1.04
CA ARG A 198 -13.45 -25.64 -0.29
C ARG A 198 -13.21 -27.11 -0.58
N ARG A 199 -12.20 -27.70 0.05
CA ARG A 199 -11.93 -29.14 -0.09
C ARG A 199 -12.88 -29.97 0.75
N THR A 200 -13.36 -29.46 1.88
CA THR A 200 -14.34 -30.15 2.72
C THR A 200 -15.77 -30.09 2.17
N ASP A 201 -16.07 -29.10 1.33
CA ASP A 201 -17.39 -28.91 0.70
C ASP A 201 -17.58 -29.68 -0.62
N ARG A 202 -16.57 -30.40 -1.11
CA ARG A 202 -16.60 -31.25 -2.32
C ARG A 202 -16.75 -32.73 -1.98
#